data_AF-A0A7S1HJ13-F1
#
_entry.id   AF-A0A7S1HJ13-F1
#
_cell.length_a   1.000
_cell.length_b   1.000
_cell.length_c   1.000
_cell.angle_alpha   90.00
_cell.angle_beta   90.00
_cell.angle_gamma   90.00
#
_symmetry.space_group_name_H-M   'P 1'
#
loop_
_entity.id
_entity.type
_entity.pdbx_description
1 polymer ?
#
loop_
_entity_poly.entity_id
_entity_poly.type
_entity_poly.pdbx_seq_one_letter_code
_entity_poly.pdbx_strand_id
1 'polypeptide(L)'
;MPSGGNRTTRHAKGGFSGALGAAIRNERFNQVGYKMARNLGATDCPKNAHMVPSWEDLDEEAQIKQIAQSTSVTDQDDLGALLGLADLAERDFTAQRQNVRIIDPAVAIERAGLDKLPEELKKLPIPTRPAWSKTMTAEEVDRQEKLSFLEWRRGLAKVEEGYDVTMTPFEKNLEFWRQLWRVVEKSDVVVQVVDSRNPLLYRCEALEDYVKAVGAWKGTVLLFNKADLLPRHVRVAWGRFLDAAGVKYFFFAAKEQIAKNEEAKRELTILE
;
A
#
# COMPACT_ATOMS: atom_id res chain seq x y z
N MET A 1 44.00 8.79 44.10
CA MET A 1 44.44 10.00 43.36
C MET A 1 45.24 9.52 42.15
N PRO A 2 45.02 10.12 40.98
CA PRO A 2 44.30 9.55 39.82
C PRO A 2 45.27 9.22 38.66
N SER A 3 44.94 8.78 37.44
CA SER A 3 43.78 8.85 36.52
C SER A 3 44.02 7.73 35.46
N GLY A 4 43.06 7.06 34.83
CA GLY A 4 41.89 7.58 34.11
C GLY A 4 42.15 7.50 32.60
N GLY A 5 41.72 6.43 31.93
CA GLY A 5 41.94 6.24 30.49
C GLY A 5 41.09 5.11 29.88
N ASN A 6 39.76 5.24 29.96
CA ASN A 6 38.82 4.35 29.27
C ASN A 6 38.93 4.54 27.75
N ARG A 7 39.37 3.50 27.04
CA ARG A 7 39.28 3.39 25.58
C ARG A 7 37.87 2.93 25.20
N THR A 8 37.00 3.87 24.87
CA THR A 8 35.70 3.59 24.26
C THR A 8 35.90 3.24 22.79
N THR A 9 35.60 2.00 22.42
CA THR A 9 35.44 1.58 21.03
C THR A 9 34.14 2.17 20.50
N ARG A 10 34.24 3.10 19.55
CA ARG A 10 33.09 3.61 18.79
C ARG A 10 32.57 2.48 17.90
N HIS A 11 31.47 1.85 18.31
CA HIS A 11 30.61 1.11 17.39
C HIS A 11 29.93 2.12 16.46
N ALA A 12 30.37 2.14 15.19
CA ALA A 12 29.64 2.81 14.13
C ALA A 12 28.29 2.09 13.93
N LYS A 13 27.21 2.70 14.41
CA LYS A 13 25.85 2.31 14.03
C LYS A 13 25.67 2.67 12.56
N GLY A 14 25.82 1.68 11.67
CA GLY A 14 25.40 1.77 10.28
C GLY A 14 23.88 1.85 10.24
N GLY A 15 23.34 3.06 10.22
CA GLY A 15 21.93 3.32 9.94
C GLY A 15 21.63 2.98 8.49
N PHE A 16 21.10 1.79 8.23
CA PHE A 16 20.41 1.49 6.97
C PHE A 16 19.02 2.11 7.05
N SER A 17 18.92 3.40 6.77
CA SER A 17 17.66 4.13 6.64
C SER A 17 17.42 4.53 5.19
N GLY A 18 16.21 4.27 4.69
CA GLY A 18 15.49 5.21 3.83
C GLY A 18 15.88 5.37 2.35
N ALA A 19 16.82 4.61 1.79
CA ALA A 19 17.30 4.87 0.42
C ALA A 19 16.24 4.70 -0.70
N LEU A 20 15.21 3.86 -0.51
CA LEU A 20 14.15 3.70 -1.53
C LEU A 20 13.14 4.86 -1.52
N GLY A 21 12.80 5.36 -0.33
CA GLY A 21 11.86 6.49 -0.17
C GLY A 21 12.51 7.85 -0.47
N ALA A 22 13.82 7.99 -0.32
CA ALA A 22 14.54 9.21 -0.67
C ALA A 22 14.73 9.38 -2.19
N ALA A 23 14.88 8.30 -2.95
CA ALA A 23 15.11 8.37 -4.40
C ALA A 23 13.88 8.84 -5.20
N ILE A 24 12.67 8.69 -4.66
CA ILE A 24 11.42 9.17 -5.28
C ILE A 24 11.14 10.63 -4.92
N ARG A 25 11.75 11.16 -3.85
CA ARG A 25 11.55 12.54 -3.34
C ARG A 25 12.48 13.57 -3.96
N ASN A 26 13.28 13.21 -4.98
CA ASN A 26 14.27 14.11 -5.53
C ASN A 26 13.61 15.12 -6.51
N GLU A 27 13.69 16.40 -6.15
CA GLU A 27 13.07 17.61 -6.71
C GLU A 27 13.44 17.96 -8.17
N ARG A 28 13.94 17.03 -8.97
CA ARG A 28 14.30 17.29 -10.39
C ARG A 28 13.17 17.08 -11.39
N PHE A 29 11.98 16.64 -10.96
CA PHE A 29 10.83 16.51 -11.86
C PHE A 29 10.17 17.84 -12.23
N ASN A 30 10.52 18.97 -11.58
CA ASN A 30 9.87 20.27 -11.79
C ASN A 30 10.61 21.25 -12.72
N GLN A 31 11.80 20.93 -13.25
CA GLN A 31 12.60 21.90 -14.03
C GLN A 31 12.90 21.54 -15.49
N VAL A 32 12.49 20.38 -15.98
CA VAL A 32 12.62 20.09 -17.42
C VAL A 32 11.23 20.11 -18.06
N GLY A 33 10.85 21.28 -18.56
CA GLY A 33 9.63 21.47 -19.34
C GLY A 33 9.63 20.56 -20.57
N TYR A 34 8.85 19.48 -20.52
CA TYR A 34 8.54 18.69 -21.70
C TYR A 34 7.38 19.37 -22.43
N LYS A 35 7.69 20.03 -23.54
CA LYS A 35 6.70 20.42 -24.55
C LYS A 35 6.05 19.14 -25.09
N MET A 36 4.93 18.70 -24.50
CA MET A 36 4.12 17.66 -25.12
C MET A 36 3.48 18.20 -26.40
N ALA A 37 3.52 17.37 -27.44
CA ALA A 37 2.92 17.63 -28.74
C ALA A 37 1.45 18.05 -28.58
N ARG A 38 1.12 19.23 -29.12
CA ARG A 38 -0.27 19.60 -29.39
C ARG A 38 -0.80 18.65 -30.46
N ASN A 39 -2.07 18.30 -30.29
CA ASN A 39 -2.97 17.59 -31.21
C ASN A 39 -3.21 16.13 -30.84
N LEU A 40 -4.17 15.92 -29.94
CA LEU A 40 -5.21 14.88 -30.04
C LEU A 40 -6.44 15.40 -29.27
N GLY A 41 -7.62 15.06 -29.77
CA GLY A 41 -8.88 15.78 -29.58
C GLY A 41 -9.32 16.04 -28.14
N ALA A 42 -10.13 17.10 -28.01
CA ALA A 42 -10.78 17.51 -26.78
C ALA A 42 -11.50 16.34 -26.08
N THR A 43 -11.16 16.13 -24.80
CA THR A 43 -12.00 15.38 -23.86
C THR A 43 -12.11 16.16 -22.55
N ASP A 44 -13.34 16.30 -22.07
CA ASP A 44 -13.76 17.01 -20.85
C ASP A 44 -13.09 16.50 -19.57
N CYS A 45 -11.88 16.99 -19.29
CA CYS A 45 -11.27 16.87 -17.97
C CYS A 45 -11.77 18.03 -17.08
N PRO A 46 -12.35 17.78 -15.89
CA PRO A 46 -12.77 18.86 -14.99
C PRO A 46 -11.57 19.72 -14.59
N LYS A 47 -11.69 21.06 -14.72
CA LYS A 47 -10.66 22.09 -14.46
C LYS A 47 -10.16 22.18 -13.01
N ASN A 48 -10.39 21.17 -12.17
CA ASN A 48 -10.07 21.19 -10.74
C ASN A 48 -8.89 20.29 -10.35
N ALA A 49 -8.04 19.88 -11.30
CA ALA A 49 -6.81 19.12 -11.03
C ALA A 49 -5.70 19.95 -10.35
N HIS A 50 -5.91 21.25 -10.10
CA HIS A 50 -4.91 22.17 -9.55
C HIS A 50 -5.11 22.59 -8.08
N MET A 51 -5.87 21.85 -7.26
CA MET A 51 -6.02 22.18 -5.83
C MET A 51 -5.63 21.05 -4.89
N VAL A 52 -4.41 20.52 -5.05
CA VAL A 52 -3.71 19.88 -3.94
C VAL A 52 -2.62 20.87 -3.53
N PRO A 53 -2.66 21.46 -2.31
CA PRO A 53 -1.58 22.30 -1.83
C PRO A 53 -0.26 21.55 -1.94
N SER A 54 0.82 22.26 -2.32
CA SER A 54 2.17 21.70 -2.18
C SER A 54 2.35 21.26 -0.73
N TRP A 55 2.99 20.13 -0.50
CA TRP A 55 3.29 19.62 0.85
C TRP A 55 4.16 20.60 1.67
N GLU A 56 4.76 21.59 1.01
CA GLU A 56 5.54 22.69 1.58
C GLU A 56 4.69 23.84 2.15
N ASP A 57 3.40 23.92 1.78
CA ASP A 57 2.50 25.04 2.13
C ASP A 57 1.56 24.73 3.30
N LEU A 58 1.65 23.55 3.93
CA LEU A 58 0.81 23.16 5.06
C LEU A 58 1.43 23.61 6.39
N ASP A 59 0.60 24.15 7.26
CA ASP A 59 0.88 24.47 8.66
C ASP A 59 1.45 23.27 9.43
N GLU A 60 2.45 23.49 10.29
CA GLU A 60 3.18 22.41 11.00
C GLU A 60 2.25 21.48 11.79
N GLU A 61 1.16 22.01 12.36
CA GLU A 61 0.14 21.21 13.05
C GLU A 61 -0.66 20.31 12.10
N ALA A 62 -1.02 20.80 10.91
CA ALA A 62 -1.67 20.01 9.88
C ALA A 62 -0.72 18.94 9.33
N GLN A 63 0.57 19.25 9.17
CA GLN A 63 1.59 18.30 8.78
C GLN A 63 1.73 17.18 9.82
N ILE A 64 1.84 17.51 11.11
CA ILE A 64 1.93 16.53 12.21
C ILE A 64 0.67 15.67 12.28
N LYS A 65 -0.52 16.28 12.15
CA LYS A 65 -1.80 15.56 12.13
C LYS A 65 -1.88 14.61 10.94
N GLN A 66 -1.42 15.04 9.76
CA GLN A 66 -1.43 14.23 8.56
C GLN A 66 -0.37 13.11 8.59
N ILE A 67 0.80 13.35 9.20
CA ILE A 67 1.83 12.34 9.47
C ILE A 67 1.31 11.30 10.47
N ALA A 68 0.66 11.73 11.56
CA ALA A 68 0.06 10.85 12.55
C ALA A 68 -1.06 9.99 11.93
N GLN A 69 -1.89 10.60 11.07
CA GLN A 69 -2.91 9.90 10.28
C GLN A 69 -2.32 8.93 9.25
N SER A 70 -1.10 9.19 8.78
CA SER A 70 -0.36 8.35 7.82
C SER A 70 0.55 7.32 8.50
N THR A 71 0.34 6.99 9.78
CA THR A 71 1.08 5.93 10.46
C THR A 71 0.42 4.56 10.24
N SER A 72 1.20 3.59 9.74
CA SER A 72 0.72 2.23 9.47
C SER A 72 0.51 1.48 10.77
N VAL A 73 -0.61 0.77 10.88
CA VAL A 73 -1.00 0.06 12.09
C VAL A 73 -1.49 -1.34 11.73
N THR A 74 -0.57 -2.31 11.75
CA THR A 74 -0.87 -3.73 11.51
C THR A 74 -1.24 -4.47 12.79
N ASP A 75 -0.51 -4.19 13.88
CA ASP A 75 -0.71 -4.79 15.19
C ASP A 75 -1.29 -3.75 16.16
N GLN A 76 -2.34 -4.14 16.88
CA GLN A 76 -2.97 -3.33 17.93
C GLN A 76 -3.22 -4.23 19.13
N ASP A 77 -2.95 -3.72 20.32
CA ASP A 77 -3.38 -4.34 21.57
C ASP A 77 -4.92 -4.45 21.62
N ASP A 78 -5.46 -5.44 22.32
CA ASP A 78 -6.90 -5.69 22.42
C ASP A 78 -7.69 -4.43 22.84
N LEU A 79 -7.15 -3.64 23.77
CA LEU A 79 -7.76 -2.38 24.20
C LEU A 79 -7.73 -1.33 23.09
N GLY A 80 -6.62 -1.22 22.36
CA GLY A 80 -6.49 -0.29 21.23
C GLY A 80 -7.43 -0.66 20.08
N ALA A 81 -7.59 -1.96 19.81
CA ALA A 81 -8.55 -2.47 18.84
C ALA A 81 -10.00 -2.16 19.25
N LEU A 82 -10.34 -2.30 20.54
CA LEU A 82 -11.66 -1.95 21.09
C LEU A 82 -11.95 -0.46 21.01
N LEU A 83 -11.00 0.40 21.41
CA LEU A 83 -11.15 1.85 21.33
C LEU A 83 -11.28 2.31 19.88
N GLY A 84 -10.44 1.80 18.97
CA GLY A 84 -10.57 2.09 17.54
C GLY A 84 -11.91 1.62 16.94
N LEU A 85 -12.49 0.52 17.46
CA LEU A 85 -13.83 0.07 17.06
C LEU A 85 -14.93 1.03 17.54
N ALA A 86 -14.81 1.53 18.77
CA ALA A 86 -15.74 2.49 19.35
C ALA A 86 -15.71 3.83 18.58
N ASP A 87 -14.51 4.32 18.25
CA ASP A 87 -14.32 5.54 17.45
C ASP A 87 -14.91 5.39 16.03
N LEU A 88 -14.69 4.23 15.39
CA LEU A 88 -15.28 3.93 14.08
C LEU A 88 -16.81 3.80 14.14
N ALA A 89 -17.36 3.34 15.25
CA ALA A 89 -18.80 3.16 15.45
C ALA A 89 -19.50 4.42 15.95
N GLU A 90 -18.76 5.48 16.32
CA GLU A 90 -19.27 6.70 16.95
C GLU A 90 -20.22 6.40 18.13
N ARG A 91 -19.86 5.39 18.93
CA ARG A 91 -20.65 4.92 20.08
C ARG A 91 -19.79 4.86 21.33
N ASP A 92 -20.27 5.50 22.40
CA ASP A 92 -19.76 5.29 23.75
C ASP A 92 -20.24 3.92 24.26
N PHE A 93 -19.32 2.99 24.49
CA PHE A 93 -19.67 1.64 24.93
C PHE A 93 -19.83 1.57 26.46
N THR A 94 -21.04 1.30 26.94
CA THR A 94 -21.23 0.65 28.25
C THR A 94 -20.91 -0.84 28.08
N ALA A 95 -19.72 -1.26 28.51
CA ALA A 95 -19.19 -2.62 28.28
C ALA A 95 -20.11 -3.73 28.83
N GLN A 96 -20.82 -4.43 27.94
CA GLN A 96 -21.28 -5.79 28.22
C GLN A 96 -20.15 -6.76 27.91
N ARG A 97 -19.63 -7.40 28.96
CA ARG A 97 -18.53 -8.38 28.89
C ARG A 97 -18.89 -9.51 27.92
N GLN A 98 -18.30 -9.52 26.73
CA GLN A 98 -18.21 -10.72 25.89
C GLN A 98 -16.79 -11.30 25.98
N ASN A 99 -16.72 -12.63 26.02
CA ASN A 99 -15.52 -13.42 26.29
C ASN A 99 -14.39 -13.11 25.31
N VAL A 100 -13.34 -12.46 25.79
CA VAL A 100 -12.06 -12.31 25.09
C VAL A 100 -11.27 -13.61 25.25
N ARG A 101 -10.92 -14.28 24.15
CA ARG A 101 -9.93 -15.37 24.15
C ARG A 101 -8.58 -14.77 23.75
N ILE A 102 -7.62 -14.84 24.66
CA ILE A 102 -6.24 -14.42 24.42
C ILE A 102 -5.56 -15.55 23.62
N ILE A 103 -5.07 -15.24 22.43
CA ILE A 103 -4.28 -16.16 21.60
C ILE A 103 -2.81 -15.77 21.77
N ASP A 104 -1.97 -16.69 22.22
CA ASP A 104 -0.53 -16.47 22.36
C ASP A 104 0.13 -16.23 20.99
N PRO A 105 1.04 -15.24 20.84
CA PRO A 105 1.67 -14.90 19.56
C PRO A 105 2.68 -15.95 19.05
N ALA A 106 2.88 -17.05 19.78
CA ALA A 106 3.80 -18.14 19.44
C ALA A 106 3.12 -19.33 18.74
N VAL A 107 1.89 -19.16 18.24
CA VAL A 107 1.25 -20.19 17.43
C VAL A 107 2.01 -20.30 16.11
N ALA A 108 2.74 -21.40 15.97
CA ALA A 108 3.32 -21.83 14.71
C ALA A 108 2.26 -21.69 13.61
N ILE A 109 2.67 -21.19 12.43
CA ILE A 109 1.82 -21.14 11.23
C ILE A 109 1.50 -22.59 10.84
N GLU A 110 0.58 -23.24 11.55
CA GLU A 110 -0.02 -24.47 11.11
C GLU A 110 -0.91 -24.11 9.93
N ARG A 111 -0.61 -24.68 8.77
CA ARG A 111 -1.47 -24.61 7.58
C ARG A 111 -2.81 -25.35 7.77
N ALA A 112 -3.14 -25.73 9.00
CA ALA A 112 -4.29 -26.53 9.37
C ALA A 112 -5.56 -25.65 9.33
N GLY A 113 -6.05 -25.35 8.13
CA GLY A 113 -7.30 -24.59 7.97
C GLY A 113 -7.56 -24.10 6.55
N LEU A 114 -6.51 -23.86 5.75
CA LEU A 114 -6.66 -23.38 4.37
C LEU A 114 -7.45 -24.35 3.48
N ASP A 115 -7.31 -25.66 3.69
CA ASP A 115 -8.00 -26.68 2.90
C ASP A 115 -9.52 -26.69 3.15
N LYS A 116 -9.97 -26.11 4.27
CA LYS A 116 -11.39 -26.00 4.63
C LYS A 116 -12.02 -24.71 4.10
N LEU A 117 -11.22 -23.77 3.59
CA LEU A 117 -11.70 -22.48 3.13
C LEU A 117 -12.28 -22.62 1.71
N PRO A 118 -13.53 -22.17 1.47
CA PRO A 118 -14.09 -22.08 0.13
C PRO A 118 -13.15 -21.31 -0.82
N GLU A 119 -13.07 -21.73 -2.09
CA GLU A 119 -12.23 -21.07 -3.12
C GLU A 119 -12.52 -19.57 -3.23
N GLU A 120 -13.78 -19.16 -3.02
CA GLU A 120 -14.19 -17.76 -3.02
C GLU A 120 -13.56 -16.95 -1.88
N LEU A 121 -13.43 -17.57 -0.70
CA LEU A 121 -12.84 -16.93 0.48
C LEU A 121 -11.32 -16.94 0.47
N LYS A 122 -10.68 -17.72 -0.43
CA LYS A 122 -9.24 -17.59 -0.70
C LYS A 122 -8.91 -16.22 -1.30
N LYS A 123 -9.88 -15.57 -1.96
CA LYS A 123 -9.78 -14.18 -2.42
C LYS A 123 -10.44 -13.27 -1.40
N LEU A 124 -9.70 -12.95 -0.34
CA LEU A 124 -10.21 -12.06 0.68
C LEU A 124 -10.54 -10.68 0.08
N PRO A 125 -11.74 -10.14 0.31
CA PRO A 125 -12.11 -8.83 -0.21
C PRO A 125 -11.28 -7.74 0.46
N ILE A 126 -10.97 -6.69 -0.30
CA ILE A 126 -10.39 -5.45 0.24
C ILE A 126 -11.52 -4.45 0.54
N PRO A 127 -11.33 -3.50 1.48
CA PRO A 127 -12.34 -2.50 1.75
C PRO A 127 -12.46 -1.56 0.55
N THR A 128 -13.65 -1.54 -0.05
CA THR A 128 -13.97 -0.66 -1.17
C THR A 128 -14.55 0.65 -0.67
N ARG A 129 -14.26 1.75 -1.36
CA ARG A 129 -14.88 3.02 -1.02
C ARG A 129 -16.38 2.98 -1.30
N PRO A 130 -17.26 3.35 -0.34
CA PRO A 130 -18.68 3.49 -0.62
C PRO A 130 -18.93 4.58 -1.65
N ALA A 131 -20.03 4.46 -2.40
CA ALA A 131 -20.43 5.47 -3.37
C ALA A 131 -20.70 6.80 -2.66
N TRP A 132 -20.10 7.89 -3.14
CA TRP A 132 -20.29 9.22 -2.60
C TRP A 132 -20.74 10.19 -3.71
N SER A 133 -21.47 11.22 -3.32
CA SER A 133 -21.92 12.28 -4.23
C SER A 133 -21.41 13.63 -3.75
N LYS A 134 -21.22 14.59 -4.68
CA LYS A 134 -20.84 15.98 -4.36
C LYS A 134 -21.87 16.70 -3.49
N THR A 135 -23.10 16.19 -3.44
CA THR A 135 -24.18 16.72 -2.59
C THR A 135 -24.06 16.31 -1.13
N MET A 136 -23.22 15.33 -0.81
CA MET A 136 -23.04 14.85 0.56
C MET A 136 -22.13 15.78 1.36
N THR A 137 -22.39 15.88 2.66
CA THR A 137 -21.52 16.62 3.57
C THR A 137 -20.24 15.82 3.87
N ALA A 138 -19.17 16.51 4.27
CA ALA A 138 -17.91 15.87 4.61
C ALA A 138 -18.07 14.87 5.77
N GLU A 139 -18.88 15.20 6.76
CA GLU A 139 -19.20 14.34 7.92
C GLU A 139 -19.98 13.09 7.50
N GLU A 140 -20.93 13.23 6.56
CA GLU A 140 -21.70 12.09 6.09
C GLU A 140 -20.84 11.10 5.30
N VAL A 141 -19.93 11.60 4.46
CA VAL A 141 -18.94 10.77 3.75
C VAL A 141 -18.02 10.08 4.74
N ASP A 142 -17.50 10.80 5.74
CA ASP A 142 -16.63 10.23 6.78
C ASP A 142 -17.32 9.09 7.53
N ARG A 143 -18.56 9.31 7.97
CA ARG A 143 -19.37 8.30 8.66
C ARG A 143 -19.63 7.08 7.77
N GLN A 144 -19.96 7.26 6.50
CA GLN A 144 -20.19 6.14 5.59
C GLN A 144 -18.91 5.33 5.34
N GLU A 145 -17.77 6.00 5.17
CA GLU A 145 -16.47 5.36 5.00
C GLU A 145 -16.08 4.55 6.26
N LYS A 146 -16.27 5.11 7.46
CA LYS A 146 -16.07 4.41 8.74
C LYS A 146 -16.95 3.18 8.87
N LEU A 147 -18.26 3.31 8.58
CA LEU A 147 -19.21 2.19 8.66
C LEU A 147 -18.88 1.08 7.67
N SER A 148 -18.54 1.42 6.42
CA SER A 148 -18.12 0.45 5.40
C SER A 148 -16.87 -0.31 5.86
N PHE A 149 -15.88 0.40 6.38
CA PHE A 149 -14.64 -0.19 6.88
C PHE A 149 -14.87 -1.10 8.09
N LEU A 150 -15.76 -0.70 9.01
CA LEU A 150 -16.16 -1.50 10.16
C LEU A 150 -16.86 -2.80 9.74
N GLU A 151 -17.78 -2.73 8.76
CA GLU A 151 -18.48 -3.89 8.22
C GLU A 151 -17.49 -4.88 7.56
N TRP A 152 -16.53 -4.36 6.79
CA TRP A 152 -15.45 -5.15 6.20
C TRP A 152 -14.63 -5.86 7.28
N ARG A 153 -14.20 -5.16 8.34
CA ARG A 153 -13.46 -5.78 9.47
C ARG A 153 -14.26 -6.87 10.18
N ARG A 154 -15.57 -6.68 10.37
CA ARG A 154 -16.46 -7.71 10.93
C ARG A 154 -16.56 -8.92 10.01
N GLY A 155 -16.58 -8.72 8.70
CA GLY A 155 -16.55 -9.79 7.71
C GLY A 155 -15.30 -10.66 7.87
N LEU A 156 -14.13 -10.04 8.02
CA LEU A 156 -12.87 -10.76 8.25
C LEU A 156 -12.86 -11.55 9.56
N ALA A 157 -13.32 -10.94 10.66
CA ALA A 157 -13.39 -11.62 11.96
C ALA A 157 -14.29 -12.86 11.93
N LYS A 158 -15.41 -12.81 11.20
CA LYS A 158 -16.30 -13.97 11.00
C LYS A 158 -15.60 -15.10 10.23
N VAL A 159 -14.74 -14.78 9.27
CA VAL A 159 -13.98 -15.78 8.50
C VAL A 159 -12.90 -16.41 9.38
N GLU A 160 -12.17 -15.60 10.14
CA GLU A 160 -11.14 -16.07 11.09
C GLU A 160 -11.74 -17.01 12.15
N GLU A 161 -12.84 -16.62 12.80
CA GLU A 161 -13.53 -17.46 13.80
C GLU A 161 -14.18 -18.71 13.17
N GLY A 162 -14.77 -18.57 11.98
CA GLY A 162 -15.52 -19.65 11.34
C GLY A 162 -14.65 -20.79 10.80
N TYR A 163 -13.42 -20.48 10.36
CA TYR A 163 -12.52 -21.46 9.74
C TYR A 163 -11.26 -21.76 10.54
N ASP A 164 -11.08 -21.11 11.70
CA ASP A 164 -9.88 -21.23 12.54
C ASP A 164 -8.61 -20.95 11.74
N VAL A 165 -8.64 -19.89 10.93
CA VAL A 165 -7.53 -19.48 10.05
C VAL A 165 -6.96 -18.18 10.55
N THR A 166 -5.68 -18.16 10.88
CA THR A 166 -4.95 -16.93 11.14
C THR A 166 -4.72 -16.17 9.84
N MET A 167 -5.27 -14.97 9.75
CA MET A 167 -5.09 -14.10 8.59
C MET A 167 -3.69 -13.49 8.55
N THR A 168 -3.20 -13.17 7.35
CA THR A 168 -2.01 -12.34 7.22
C THR A 168 -2.28 -10.97 7.84
N PRO A 169 -1.35 -10.40 8.64
CA PRO A 169 -1.52 -9.08 9.21
C PRO A 169 -1.88 -8.05 8.13
N PHE A 170 -2.89 -7.23 8.42
CA PHE A 170 -3.41 -6.23 7.49
C PHE A 170 -3.51 -4.86 8.17
N GLU A 171 -3.63 -3.82 7.36
CA GLU A 171 -3.70 -2.44 7.84
C GLU A 171 -5.07 -2.13 8.48
N LYS A 172 -5.06 -1.72 9.75
CA LYS A 172 -6.27 -1.42 10.54
C LYS A 172 -6.61 0.07 10.53
N ASN A 173 -5.71 0.94 10.08
CA ASN A 173 -5.95 2.37 9.96
C ASN A 173 -6.74 2.71 8.68
N LEU A 174 -7.92 3.31 8.84
CA LEU A 174 -8.77 3.74 7.72
C LEU A 174 -8.09 4.75 6.80
N GLU A 175 -7.21 5.61 7.33
CA GLU A 175 -6.55 6.65 6.53
C GLU A 175 -5.62 6.06 5.46
N PHE A 176 -5.01 4.90 5.70
CA PHE A 176 -4.25 4.18 4.67
C PHE A 176 -5.15 3.73 3.52
N TRP A 177 -6.31 3.19 3.85
CA TRP A 177 -7.28 2.76 2.85
C TRP A 177 -7.86 3.96 2.08
N ARG A 178 -8.06 5.11 2.74
CA ARG A 178 -8.41 6.37 2.06
C ARG A 178 -7.35 6.81 1.06
N GLN A 179 -6.06 6.66 1.38
CA GLN A 179 -5.00 6.95 0.42
C GLN A 179 -5.08 6.03 -0.80
N LEU A 180 -5.27 4.73 -0.58
CA LEU A 180 -5.48 3.77 -1.68
C LEU A 180 -6.66 4.17 -2.56
N TRP A 181 -7.81 4.49 -1.96
CA TRP A 181 -9.01 4.89 -2.70
C TRP A 181 -8.75 6.13 -3.57
N ARG A 182 -8.10 7.17 -3.01
CA ARG A 182 -7.75 8.39 -3.75
C ARG A 182 -6.82 8.10 -4.93
N VAL A 183 -5.84 7.20 -4.74
CA VAL A 183 -4.91 6.81 -5.82
C VAL A 183 -5.65 6.08 -6.93
N VAL A 184 -6.51 5.11 -6.59
CA VAL A 184 -7.28 4.34 -7.57
C VAL A 184 -8.24 5.25 -8.37
N GLU A 185 -8.90 6.19 -7.70
CA GLU A 185 -9.80 7.14 -8.37
C GLU A 185 -9.06 8.04 -9.35
N LYS A 186 -7.93 8.63 -8.92
CA LYS A 186 -7.16 9.59 -9.72
C LYS A 186 -6.33 8.96 -10.85
N SER A 187 -5.95 7.69 -10.73
CA SER A 187 -5.00 7.07 -11.66
C SER A 187 -5.71 6.32 -12.79
N ASP A 188 -5.22 6.47 -14.02
CA ASP A 188 -5.72 5.71 -15.16
C ASP A 188 -5.18 4.27 -15.19
N VAL A 189 -3.96 4.09 -14.68
CA VAL A 189 -3.25 2.81 -14.59
C VAL A 189 -2.73 2.63 -13.18
N VAL A 190 -3.03 1.48 -12.57
CA VAL A 190 -2.52 1.08 -11.26
C VAL A 190 -1.47 -0.01 -11.45
N VAL A 191 -0.27 0.22 -10.91
CA VAL A 191 0.85 -0.72 -10.99
C VAL A 191 1.03 -1.39 -9.62
N GLN A 192 0.87 -2.71 -9.56
CA GLN A 192 1.10 -3.48 -8.36
C GLN A 192 2.52 -4.03 -8.37
N VAL A 193 3.35 -3.60 -7.43
CA VAL A 193 4.73 -4.03 -7.31
C VAL A 193 4.79 -5.32 -6.49
N VAL A 194 5.28 -6.40 -7.10
CA VAL A 194 5.39 -7.73 -6.47
C VAL A 194 6.85 -8.14 -6.34
N ASP A 195 7.21 -8.81 -5.24
CA ASP A 195 8.54 -9.43 -5.12
C ASP A 195 8.59 -10.67 -6.02
N SER A 196 9.54 -10.69 -6.96
CA SER A 196 9.63 -11.71 -8.00
C SER A 196 9.87 -13.14 -7.47
N ARG A 197 10.31 -13.31 -6.22
CA ARG A 197 10.53 -14.64 -5.62
C ARG A 197 9.22 -15.38 -5.30
N ASN A 198 8.17 -14.64 -4.94
CA ASN A 198 6.85 -15.22 -4.68
C ASN A 198 5.75 -14.26 -5.14
N PRO A 199 5.59 -14.10 -6.48
CA PRO A 199 4.74 -13.05 -7.04
C PRO A 199 3.25 -13.27 -6.72
N LEU A 200 2.80 -14.52 -6.57
CA LEU A 200 1.41 -14.85 -6.28
C LEU A 200 1.00 -14.44 -4.86
N LEU A 201 1.91 -14.53 -3.89
CA LEU A 201 1.64 -14.08 -2.52
C LEU A 201 1.47 -12.56 -2.42
N TYR A 202 2.26 -11.81 -3.18
CA TYR A 202 2.22 -10.34 -3.17
C TYR A 202 1.24 -9.75 -4.19
N ARG A 203 0.62 -10.60 -5.02
CA ARG A 203 -0.43 -10.20 -5.95
C ARG A 203 -1.77 -10.16 -5.21
N CYS A 204 -2.50 -9.06 -5.37
CA CYS A 204 -3.84 -8.92 -4.83
C CYS A 204 -4.84 -8.79 -5.98
N GLU A 205 -5.53 -9.90 -6.29
CA GLU A 205 -6.56 -9.95 -7.34
C GLU A 205 -7.79 -9.09 -6.97
N ALA A 206 -8.16 -9.05 -5.68
CA ALA A 206 -9.26 -8.21 -5.19
C ALA A 206 -9.02 -6.71 -5.48
N LEU A 207 -7.75 -6.27 -5.52
CA LEU A 207 -7.41 -4.91 -5.96
C LEU A 207 -7.63 -4.71 -7.46
N GLU A 208 -7.30 -5.71 -8.28
CA GLU A 208 -7.53 -5.66 -9.73
C GLU A 208 -9.03 -5.55 -10.04
N ASP A 209 -9.85 -6.35 -9.35
CA ASP A 209 -11.31 -6.32 -9.45
C ASP A 209 -11.87 -4.96 -8.98
N TYR A 210 -11.35 -4.42 -7.87
CA TYR A 210 -11.76 -3.09 -7.39
C TYR A 210 -11.43 -1.98 -8.39
N VAL A 211 -10.22 -1.97 -8.97
CA VAL A 211 -9.82 -0.97 -9.97
C VAL A 211 -10.77 -1.03 -11.18
N LYS A 212 -11.15 -2.23 -11.62
CA LYS A 212 -12.11 -2.43 -12.70
C LYS A 212 -13.54 -2.02 -12.34
N ALA A 213 -13.95 -2.24 -11.09
CA ALA A 213 -15.24 -1.79 -10.58
C ALA A 213 -15.35 -0.25 -10.52
N VAL A 214 -14.26 0.44 -10.15
CA VAL A 214 -14.20 1.91 -10.17
C VAL A 214 -14.24 2.46 -11.61
N GLY A 215 -13.61 1.76 -12.56
CA GLY A 215 -13.72 2.10 -13.97
C GLY A 215 -13.21 1.00 -14.89
N ALA A 216 -14.07 0.51 -15.77
CA ALA A 216 -13.74 -0.58 -16.70
C ALA A 216 -12.54 -0.27 -17.62
N TRP A 217 -12.35 1.02 -17.93
CA TRP A 217 -11.27 1.56 -18.75
C TRP A 217 -9.92 1.61 -18.01
N LYS A 218 -9.90 1.56 -16.67
CA LYS A 218 -8.66 1.62 -15.89
C LYS A 218 -7.81 0.38 -16.12
N GLY A 219 -6.50 0.56 -16.22
CA GLY A 219 -5.53 -0.51 -16.42
C GLY A 219 -4.91 -1.00 -15.12
N THR A 220 -4.63 -2.29 -15.04
CA THR A 220 -3.81 -2.89 -13.97
C THR A 220 -2.61 -3.59 -14.57
N VAL A 221 -1.45 -3.44 -13.91
CA VAL A 221 -0.16 -3.98 -14.36
C VAL A 221 0.61 -4.53 -13.18
N LEU A 222 1.22 -5.70 -13.32
CA LEU A 222 2.13 -6.27 -12.32
C LEU A 222 3.58 -5.90 -12.62
N LEU A 223 4.28 -5.34 -11.62
CA LEU A 223 5.71 -5.03 -11.70
C LEU A 223 6.50 -5.99 -10.82
N PHE A 224 7.22 -6.92 -11.44
CA PHE A 224 8.08 -7.88 -10.77
C PHE A 224 9.38 -7.19 -10.34
N ASN A 225 9.49 -6.86 -9.07
CA ASN A 225 10.67 -6.28 -8.47
C ASN A 225 11.73 -7.35 -8.14
N LYS A 226 13.00 -6.95 -8.14
CA LYS A 226 14.19 -7.81 -7.92
C LYS A 226 14.27 -8.96 -8.92
N ALA A 227 13.85 -8.73 -10.16
CA ALA A 227 13.80 -9.76 -11.19
C ALA A 227 15.18 -10.36 -11.55
N ASP A 228 16.27 -9.70 -11.15
CA ASP A 228 17.65 -10.18 -11.21
C ASP A 228 17.88 -11.45 -10.38
N LEU A 229 17.09 -11.67 -9.33
CA LEU A 229 17.16 -12.88 -8.50
C LEU A 229 16.59 -14.12 -9.21
N LEU A 230 15.85 -13.93 -10.32
CA LEU A 230 15.25 -15.02 -11.07
C LEU A 230 16.13 -15.41 -12.27
N PRO A 231 16.51 -16.70 -12.38
CA PRO A 231 17.10 -17.23 -13.60
C PRO A 231 16.21 -16.98 -14.82
N ARG A 232 16.82 -16.81 -15.99
CA ARG A 232 16.10 -16.50 -17.24
C ARG A 232 14.96 -17.48 -17.54
N HIS A 233 15.19 -18.78 -17.35
CA HIS A 233 14.17 -19.80 -17.61
C HIS A 233 12.93 -19.64 -16.71
N VAL A 234 13.11 -19.22 -15.45
CA VAL A 234 12.01 -18.95 -14.51
C VAL A 234 11.22 -17.72 -14.94
N ARG A 235 11.90 -16.65 -15.39
CA ARG A 235 11.22 -15.45 -15.94
C ARG A 235 10.38 -15.76 -17.18
N VAL A 236 10.88 -16.63 -18.07
CA VAL A 236 10.12 -17.08 -19.26
C VAL A 236 8.91 -17.91 -18.85
N ALA A 237 9.06 -18.81 -17.88
CA ALA A 237 7.93 -19.60 -17.36
C ALA A 237 6.85 -18.71 -16.74
N TRP A 238 7.25 -17.73 -15.91
CA TRP A 238 6.31 -16.74 -15.37
C TRP A 238 5.63 -15.92 -16.46
N GLY A 239 6.38 -15.49 -17.48
CA GLY A 239 5.80 -14.76 -18.60
C GLY A 239 4.70 -15.54 -19.30
N ARG A 240 4.97 -16.81 -19.66
CA ARG A 240 3.96 -17.70 -20.26
C ARG A 240 2.73 -17.90 -19.37
N PHE A 241 2.93 -18.03 -18.07
CA PHE A 241 1.83 -18.17 -17.10
C PHE A 241 0.93 -16.92 -17.07
N LEU A 242 1.53 -15.73 -17.03
CA LEU A 242 0.80 -14.47 -16.97
C LEU A 242 0.14 -14.09 -18.30
N ASP A 243 0.81 -14.39 -19.42
CA ASP A 243 0.25 -14.22 -20.77
C ASP A 243 -1.01 -15.08 -20.94
N ALA A 244 -0.97 -16.34 -20.49
CA ALA A 244 -2.13 -17.22 -20.51
C ALA A 244 -3.30 -16.71 -19.63
N ALA A 245 -2.97 -15.99 -18.55
CA ALA A 245 -3.96 -15.35 -17.69
C ALA A 245 -4.42 -13.97 -18.19
N GLY A 246 -3.86 -13.45 -19.30
CA GLY A 246 -4.18 -12.13 -19.85
C GLY A 246 -3.72 -10.96 -18.97
N VAL A 247 -2.72 -11.18 -18.11
CA VAL A 247 -2.26 -10.18 -17.14
C VAL A 247 -1.06 -9.42 -17.70
N LYS A 248 -1.12 -8.09 -17.68
CA LYS A 248 0.00 -7.24 -18.11
C LYS A 248 1.09 -7.22 -17.03
N TYR A 249 2.34 -7.48 -17.42
CA TYR A 249 3.45 -7.51 -16.47
C TYR A 249 4.75 -6.90 -17.02
N PHE A 250 5.62 -6.46 -16.10
CA PHE A 250 6.98 -6.04 -16.39
C PHE A 250 7.96 -6.64 -15.37
N PHE A 251 9.18 -6.96 -15.81
CA PHE A 251 10.28 -7.35 -14.93
C PHE A 251 11.20 -6.15 -14.70
N PHE A 252 11.53 -5.88 -13.43
CA PHE A 252 12.37 -4.75 -13.05
C PHE A 252 13.45 -5.16 -12.04
N ALA A 253 14.66 -4.66 -12.25
CA ALA A 253 15.81 -4.86 -11.39
C ALA A 253 16.46 -3.49 -11.07
N ALA A 254 16.20 -2.98 -9.87
CA ALA A 254 16.66 -1.64 -9.47
C ALA A 254 18.19 -1.50 -9.51
N LYS A 255 18.94 -2.52 -9.06
CA LYS A 255 20.41 -2.48 -9.04
C LYS A 255 21.01 -2.33 -10.44
N GLU A 256 20.50 -3.11 -11.38
CA GLU A 256 20.94 -3.06 -12.77
C GLU A 256 20.60 -1.71 -13.41
N GLN A 257 19.42 -1.16 -13.11
CA GLN A 257 18.98 0.10 -13.67
C GLN A 257 19.71 1.32 -13.08
N ILE A 258 20.05 1.28 -11.79
CA ILE A 258 20.88 2.31 -11.16
C ILE A 258 22.27 2.32 -11.80
N ALA A 259 22.90 1.16 -11.95
CA ALA A 259 24.22 1.05 -12.58
C ALA A 259 24.22 1.61 -14.03
N LYS A 260 23.22 1.23 -14.84
CA LYS A 260 23.03 1.75 -16.20
C LYS A 260 22.82 3.27 -16.22
N ASN A 261 22.02 3.81 -15.30
CA ASN A 261 21.78 5.24 -15.21
C ASN A 261 23.03 6.01 -14.76
N GLU A 262 23.85 5.44 -13.87
CA GLU A 262 25.13 6.04 -13.45
C GLU A 262 26.16 6.04 -14.58
N GLU A 263 26.24 4.95 -15.34
CA GLU A 263 27.10 4.84 -16.53
C GLU A 263 26.69 5.87 -17.59
N ALA A 264 25.40 5.93 -17.94
CA ALA A 264 24.89 6.92 -18.89
C ALA A 264 25.14 8.38 -18.44
N LYS A 265 25.06 8.66 -17.13
CA LYS A 265 25.41 9.98 -16.58
C LYS A 265 26.90 10.28 -16.74
N ARG A 266 27.78 9.31 -16.49
CA ARG A 266 29.23 9.49 -16.66
C ARG A 266 29.58 9.75 -18.12
N GLU A 267 28.98 9.01 -19.05
CA GLU A 267 29.16 9.23 -20.49
C GLU A 267 28.73 10.63 -20.93
N LEU A 268 27.59 11.13 -20.42
CA LEU A 268 27.13 12.50 -20.68
C LEU A 268 28.08 13.56 -20.11
N THR A 269 28.64 13.35 -18.91
CA THR A 269 29.61 14.29 -18.30
C THR A 269 30.96 14.30 -19.01
N ILE A 270 31.32 13.25 -19.75
CA ILE A 270 32.56 13.20 -20.54
C ILE A 270 32.41 13.95 -21.88
N LEU A 271 31.17 14.21 -22.32
CA LEU A 271 30.86 14.87 -23.59
C LEU A 271 30.56 16.38 -23.46
N GLU A 272 30.44 16.90 -22.23
CA GLU A 272 30.36 18.34 -21.90
C GLU A 272 31.73 18.92 -21.54
#